data_AF-A0A1C6UJV5-F1
#
_entry.id   AF-A0A1C6UJV5-F1
#
_cell.length_a   1.000
_cell.length_b   1.000
_cell.length_c   1.000
_cell.angle_alpha   90.00
_cell.angle_beta   90.00
_cell.angle_gamma   90.00
#
_symmetry.space_group_name_H-M   'P 1'
#
loop_
_entity.id
_entity.type
_entity.pdbx_description
1 polymer ?
#
loop_
_entity_poly.entity_id
_entity_poly.type
_entity_poly.pdbx_seq_one_letter_code
_entity_poly.pdbx_strand_id
1 'polypeptide(L)'
;MTAHTEVAVEAPAAAPPRWQDRTGRILMAITAAATLVPFVDGVYRLGGLSDDLILTEYWRTCAYIVFAGMWAMLALAPRKQRGMWELLLIHKIAVTIQAAFILDVPNALLTLIADGLVSTTTIAGYLLCRGWHTWHRGALGPNDNR
;
A
#
# COMPACT_ATOMS: atom_id res chain seq x y z
N MET A 1 38.60 20.79 26.14
CA MET A 1 38.24 21.44 24.87
C MET A 1 37.24 20.52 24.16
N THR A 2 35.95 20.65 24.49
CA THR A 2 34.87 19.81 23.94
C THR A 2 34.35 20.47 22.67
N ALA A 3 34.60 19.84 21.52
CA ALA A 3 34.06 20.29 20.24
C ALA A 3 32.55 20.06 20.23
N HIS A 4 31.77 21.14 20.31
CA HIS A 4 30.36 21.12 19.97
C HIS A 4 30.26 21.01 18.45
N THR A 5 30.05 19.80 17.94
CA THR A 5 29.64 19.60 16.56
C THR A 5 28.24 20.20 16.41
N GLU A 6 28.14 21.41 15.85
CA GLU A 6 26.88 21.94 15.34
C GLU A 6 26.36 20.94 14.31
N VAL A 7 25.36 20.15 14.71
CA VAL A 7 24.59 19.36 13.77
C VAL A 7 23.84 20.37 12.91
N ALA A 8 24.34 20.58 11.69
CA ALA A 8 23.64 21.39 10.69
C ALA A 8 22.22 20.84 10.57
N VAL A 9 21.24 21.62 11.02
CA VAL A 9 19.82 21.28 10.87
C VAL A 9 19.53 21.37 9.39
N GLU A 10 19.55 20.22 8.71
CA GLU A 10 19.21 20.10 7.31
C GLU A 10 17.83 20.73 7.09
N ALA A 11 17.76 21.68 6.16
CA ALA A 11 16.52 22.42 5.90
C ALA A 11 15.38 21.44 5.60
N PRO A 12 14.19 21.62 6.20
CA PRO A 12 13.08 20.70 5.99
C PRO A 12 12.78 20.57 4.50
N ALA A 13 12.85 19.35 3.98
CA ALA A 13 12.58 19.07 2.57
C ALA A 13 11.24 19.69 2.16
N ALA A 14 11.26 20.52 1.12
CA ALA A 14 10.09 21.29 0.68
C ALA A 14 8.89 20.36 0.44
N ALA A 15 7.72 20.65 1.01
CA ALA A 15 6.52 19.85 0.80
C ALA A 15 6.18 19.74 -0.71
N PRO A 16 5.64 18.59 -1.18
CA PRO A 16 5.27 18.46 -2.58
C PRO A 16 4.17 19.46 -2.95
N PRO A 17 4.12 19.91 -4.22
CA PRO A 17 3.02 20.72 -4.74
C PRO A 17 1.67 20.07 -4.45
N ARG A 18 0.67 20.89 -4.10
CA ARG A 18 -0.69 20.42 -3.74
C ARG A 18 -1.32 19.48 -4.76
N TRP A 19 -1.04 19.69 -6.04
CA TRP A 19 -1.58 18.84 -7.10
C TRP A 19 -0.95 17.43 -7.09
N GLN A 20 0.35 17.31 -6.82
CA GLN A 20 1.02 16.00 -6.73
C GLN A 20 0.45 15.20 -5.57
N ASP A 21 0.32 15.83 -4.40
CA ASP A 21 -0.28 15.21 -3.22
C ASP A 21 -1.72 14.77 -3.48
N ARG A 22 -2.53 15.64 -4.10
CA ARG A 22 -3.91 15.31 -4.45
C ARG A 22 -4.00 14.14 -5.43
N THR A 23 -3.19 14.13 -6.47
CA THR A 23 -3.16 13.03 -7.45
C THR A 23 -2.75 11.72 -6.79
N GLY A 24 -1.67 11.73 -5.99
CA GLY A 24 -1.23 10.52 -5.27
C GLY A 24 -2.30 9.97 -4.33
N ARG A 25 -3.01 10.84 -3.59
CA ARG A 25 -4.11 10.45 -2.71
C ARG A 25 -5.32 9.90 -3.48
N ILE A 26 -5.67 10.49 -4.62
CA ILE A 26 -6.74 9.99 -5.49
C ILE A 26 -6.39 8.61 -6.04
N LEU A 27 -5.13 8.39 -6.47
CA LEU A 27 -4.68 7.07 -6.89
C LEU A 27 -4.86 6.04 -5.77
N MET A 28 -4.49 6.38 -4.53
CA MET A 28 -4.66 5.46 -3.40
C MET A 28 -6.14 5.18 -3.10
N ALA A 29 -7.01 6.17 -3.25
CA ALA A 29 -8.45 5.97 -3.11
C ALA A 29 -9.02 5.05 -4.20
N ILE A 30 -8.55 5.19 -5.44
CA ILE A 30 -8.92 4.31 -6.56
C ILE A 30 -8.43 2.89 -6.29
N THR A 31 -7.17 2.71 -5.87
CA THR A 31 -6.60 1.40 -5.53
C THR A 31 -7.38 0.72 -4.40
N ALA A 32 -7.76 1.49 -3.37
CA ALA A 32 -8.60 1.00 -2.28
C ALA A 32 -9.97 0.51 -2.79
N ALA A 33 -10.66 1.32 -3.60
CA ALA A 33 -11.95 0.97 -4.17
C ALA A 33 -11.87 -0.24 -5.10
N ALA A 34 -10.86 -0.30 -5.97
CA ALA A 34 -10.64 -1.41 -6.89
C ALA A 34 -10.39 -2.74 -6.15
N THR A 35 -9.73 -2.69 -4.98
CA THR A 35 -9.48 -3.87 -4.14
C THR A 35 -10.76 -4.45 -3.53
N LEU A 36 -11.87 -3.69 -3.48
CA LEU A 36 -13.16 -4.22 -3.03
C LEU A 36 -13.81 -5.16 -4.06
N VAL A 37 -13.41 -5.10 -5.34
CA VAL A 37 -13.92 -6.01 -6.37
C VAL A 37 -13.56 -7.47 -6.07
N PRO A 38 -12.27 -7.85 -5.88
CA PRO A 38 -11.93 -9.22 -5.50
C PRO A 38 -12.42 -9.62 -4.10
N PHE A 39 -12.68 -8.67 -3.20
CA PHE A 39 -13.36 -8.95 -1.93
C PHE A 39 -14.78 -9.48 -2.15
N VAL A 40 -15.59 -8.73 -2.90
CA VAL A 40 -16.97 -9.11 -3.22
C VAL A 40 -17.02 -10.43 -3.98
N ASP A 41 -16.14 -10.60 -4.97
CA ASP A 41 -15.99 -11.83 -5.73
C ASP A 41 -15.60 -13.02 -4.84
N GLY A 42 -14.67 -12.84 -3.89
CA GLY A 42 -14.28 -13.86 -2.91
C GLY A 42 -15.45 -14.30 -2.03
N VAL A 43 -16.26 -13.36 -1.55
CA VAL A 43 -17.47 -13.67 -0.76
C VAL A 43 -18.45 -14.55 -1.53
N TYR A 44 -18.67 -14.27 -2.83
CA TYR A 44 -19.55 -15.09 -3.66
C TYR A 44 -19.01 -16.49 -3.90
N ARG A 45 -17.69 -16.66 -4.02
CA ARG A 45 -17.06 -17.97 -4.28
C ARG A 45 -17.14 -18.94 -3.11
N LEU A 46 -17.19 -18.43 -1.87
CA LEU A 46 -17.18 -19.27 -0.66
C LEU A 46 -18.28 -20.34 -0.64
N GLY A 47 -19.46 -20.05 -1.20
CA GLY A 47 -20.59 -20.99 -1.21
C GLY A 47 -20.45 -22.19 -2.15
N GLY A 48 -19.43 -22.20 -3.03
CA GLY A 48 -19.22 -23.27 -4.01
C GLY A 48 -17.92 -24.05 -3.83
N LEU A 49 -17.16 -23.78 -2.76
CA LEU A 49 -15.88 -24.44 -2.50
C LEU A 49 -16.04 -25.70 -1.66
N SER A 50 -15.10 -26.64 -1.82
CA SER A 50 -14.95 -27.78 -0.93
C SER A 50 -14.43 -27.36 0.44
N ASP A 51 -14.77 -28.13 1.48
CA ASP A 51 -14.47 -27.80 2.89
C ASP A 51 -12.98 -27.54 3.18
N ASP A 52 -12.09 -28.21 2.45
CA ASP A 52 -10.63 -28.05 2.56
C ASP A 52 -10.12 -26.71 2.00
N LEU A 53 -10.89 -26.04 1.14
CA LEU A 53 -10.54 -24.76 0.53
C LEU A 53 -11.23 -23.55 1.19
N ILE A 54 -12.34 -23.76 1.89
CA ILE A 54 -13.14 -22.68 2.48
C ILE A 54 -12.30 -21.77 3.38
N LEU A 55 -11.47 -22.34 4.26
CA LEU A 55 -10.66 -21.55 5.19
C LEU A 55 -9.62 -20.69 4.46
N THR A 56 -8.92 -21.27 3.48
CA THR A 56 -7.91 -20.56 2.68
C THR A 56 -8.54 -19.43 1.89
N GLU A 57 -9.69 -19.68 1.27
CA GLU A 57 -10.43 -18.68 0.52
C GLU A 57 -10.97 -17.56 1.41
N TYR A 58 -11.51 -17.91 2.58
CA TYR A 58 -12.02 -16.94 3.54
C TYR A 58 -10.91 -16.04 4.06
N TRP A 59 -9.74 -16.62 4.39
CA TRP A 59 -8.56 -15.86 4.78
C TRP A 59 -8.11 -14.90 3.68
N ARG A 60 -8.03 -15.37 2.43
CA ARG A 60 -7.71 -14.54 1.25
C ARG A 60 -8.72 -13.41 1.07
N THR A 61 -10.00 -13.72 1.20
CA THR A 61 -11.09 -12.74 1.07
C THR A 61 -10.98 -11.66 2.13
N CYS A 62 -10.76 -12.03 3.39
CA CYS A 62 -10.50 -11.09 4.47
C CYS A 62 -9.25 -10.23 4.22
N ALA A 63 -8.22 -10.74 3.56
CA ALA A 63 -7.04 -9.92 3.25
C ALA A 63 -7.38 -8.73 2.34
N TYR A 64 -8.32 -8.87 1.39
CA TYR A 64 -8.70 -7.76 0.50
C TYR A 64 -9.28 -6.55 1.23
N ILE A 65 -10.12 -6.75 2.25
CA ILE A 65 -10.68 -5.62 3.02
C ILE A 65 -9.61 -4.92 3.85
N VAL A 66 -8.64 -5.67 4.39
CA VAL A 66 -7.49 -5.12 5.11
C VAL A 66 -6.64 -4.26 4.18
N PHE A 67 -6.29 -4.79 3.00
CA PHE A 67 -5.52 -4.06 2.00
C PHE A 67 -6.25 -2.80 1.50
N ALA A 68 -7.55 -2.91 1.23
CA ALA A 68 -8.37 -1.75 0.88
C ALA A 68 -8.32 -0.67 1.98
N GLY A 69 -8.42 -1.07 3.26
CA GLY A 69 -8.27 -0.18 4.41
C GLY A 69 -6.90 0.48 4.48
N MET A 70 -5.82 -0.26 4.21
CA MET A 70 -4.45 0.26 4.19
C MET A 70 -4.26 1.34 3.11
N TRP A 71 -4.73 1.10 1.88
CA TRP A 71 -4.71 2.12 0.83
C TRP A 71 -5.62 3.30 1.14
N ALA A 72 -6.78 3.09 1.76
CA ALA A 72 -7.66 4.17 2.21
C ALA A 72 -6.97 5.06 3.26
N MET A 73 -6.24 4.47 4.22
CA MET A 73 -5.43 5.23 5.18
C MET A 73 -4.35 6.07 4.48
N LEU A 74 -3.70 5.53 3.46
CA LEU A 74 -2.73 6.28 2.65
C LEU A 74 -3.38 7.39 1.81
N ALA A 75 -4.61 7.18 1.34
CA ALA A 75 -5.37 8.22 0.65
C ALA A 75 -5.75 9.38 1.60
N LEU A 76 -6.04 9.09 2.87
CA LEU A 76 -6.40 10.09 3.86
C LEU A 76 -5.17 10.83 4.41
N ALA A 77 -4.14 10.09 4.81
CA ALA A 77 -2.97 10.61 5.51
C ALA A 77 -1.68 9.93 5.01
N PRO A 78 -1.22 10.27 3.80
CA PRO A 78 -0.13 9.55 3.12
C PRO A 78 1.22 9.59 3.86
N ARG A 79 1.40 10.45 4.86
CA ARG A 79 2.67 10.64 5.58
C ARG A 79 2.60 10.35 7.07
N LYS A 80 1.45 9.88 7.58
CA LYS A 80 1.26 9.60 9.01
C LYS A 80 1.55 8.16 9.41
N GLN A 81 1.61 7.23 8.47
CA GLN A 81 1.79 5.80 8.77
C GLN A 81 3.19 5.35 8.34
N ARG A 82 4.09 5.16 9.31
CA ARG A 82 5.45 4.67 9.06
C ARG A 82 5.43 3.23 8.56
N GLY A 83 6.15 2.94 7.48
CA GLY A 83 6.27 1.60 6.92
C GLY A 83 5.07 1.09 6.12
N MET A 84 3.95 1.82 6.11
CA MET A 84 2.74 1.38 5.40
C MET A 84 2.97 1.27 3.89
N TRP A 85 3.67 2.24 3.30
CA TRP A 85 3.99 2.23 1.88
C TRP A 85 4.88 1.04 1.51
N GLU A 86 5.97 0.88 2.25
CA GLU A 86 6.98 -0.13 1.96
C GLU A 86 6.42 -1.53 2.17
N LEU A 87 5.60 -1.75 3.21
CA LEU A 87 4.97 -3.03 3.48
C LEU A 87 4.00 -3.43 2.35
N LEU A 88 3.14 -2.51 1.90
CA LEU A 88 2.24 -2.75 0.78
C LEU A 88 3.00 -3.07 -0.50
N LEU A 89 4.03 -2.28 -0.80
CA LEU A 89 4.85 -2.45 -2.00
C LEU A 89 5.60 -3.77 -2.00
N ILE A 90 6.29 -4.11 -0.90
CA ILE A 90 7.01 -5.38 -0.78
C ILE A 90 6.07 -6.56 -1.00
N HIS A 91 4.91 -6.57 -0.33
CA HIS A 91 3.94 -7.64 -0.47
C HIS A 91 3.43 -7.74 -1.92
N LYS A 92 2.95 -6.63 -2.50
CA LYS A 92 2.31 -6.65 -3.83
C LYS A 92 3.31 -6.95 -4.95
N ILE A 93 4.55 -6.46 -4.83
CA ILE A 93 5.63 -6.82 -5.75
C ILE A 93 5.96 -8.32 -5.61
N ALA A 94 6.06 -8.86 -4.39
CA ALA A 94 6.34 -10.28 -4.19
C ALA A 94 5.26 -11.18 -4.83
N VAL A 95 3.97 -10.85 -4.65
CA VAL A 95 2.87 -11.59 -5.28
C VAL A 95 2.90 -11.45 -6.81
N THR A 96 3.17 -10.25 -7.33
CA THR A 96 3.32 -10.00 -8.78
C THR A 96 4.43 -10.85 -9.38
N ILE A 97 5.60 -10.87 -8.73
CA ILE A 97 6.75 -11.67 -9.16
C ILE A 97 6.41 -13.16 -9.11
N GLN A 98 5.80 -13.62 -8.01
CA GLN A 98 5.40 -15.02 -7.88
C GLN A 98 4.46 -15.42 -9.03
N ALA A 99 3.43 -14.62 -9.32
CA ALA A 99 2.48 -14.89 -10.41
C ALA A 99 3.16 -14.95 -11.80
N ALA A 100 4.21 -14.15 -12.02
CA ALA A 100 5.00 -14.21 -13.25
C ALA A 100 5.78 -15.53 -13.41
N PHE A 101 6.14 -16.20 -12.32
CA PHE A 101 6.85 -17.49 -12.34
C PHE A 101 5.93 -18.70 -12.52
N ILE A 102 4.62 -18.56 -12.26
CA ILE A 102 3.63 -19.67 -12.28
C ILE A 102 2.49 -19.42 -13.27
N LEU A 103 2.79 -18.83 -14.43
CA LEU A 103 1.78 -18.40 -15.41
C LEU A 103 0.84 -19.52 -15.91
N ASP A 104 1.25 -20.77 -15.80
CA ASP A 104 0.48 -21.96 -16.11
C ASP A 104 -0.59 -22.31 -15.07
N VAL A 105 -0.52 -21.73 -13.86
CA VAL A 105 -1.50 -21.93 -12.79
C VAL A 105 -2.76 -21.09 -13.06
N PRO A 106 -3.97 -21.64 -12.80
CA PRO A 106 -5.21 -20.88 -12.93
C PRO A 106 -5.16 -19.53 -12.19
N ASN A 107 -5.64 -18.47 -12.85
CA ASN A 107 -5.67 -17.10 -12.35
C ASN A 107 -4.29 -16.43 -12.15
N ALA A 108 -3.16 -17.08 -12.47
CA ALA A 108 -1.85 -16.46 -12.35
C ALA A 108 -1.70 -15.22 -13.24
N LEU A 109 -2.14 -15.28 -14.50
CA LEU A 109 -2.12 -14.13 -15.41
C LEU A 109 -2.98 -12.97 -14.90
N LEU A 110 -4.19 -13.26 -14.41
CA LEU A 110 -5.07 -12.24 -13.84
C LEU A 110 -4.43 -11.61 -12.60
N THR A 111 -3.81 -12.42 -11.74
CA THR A 111 -3.10 -11.96 -10.54
C THR A 111 -1.91 -11.08 -10.92
N LEU A 112 -1.12 -11.49 -11.91
CA LEU A 112 0.01 -10.72 -12.42
C LEU A 112 -0.42 -9.34 -12.91
N ILE A 113 -1.49 -9.27 -13.69
CA ILE A 113 -2.01 -8.00 -14.21
C ILE A 113 -2.59 -7.15 -13.07
N ALA A 114 -3.43 -7.73 -12.22
CA ALA A 114 -4.09 -7.01 -11.14
C ALA A 114 -3.09 -6.47 -10.12
N ASP A 115 -2.21 -7.31 -9.58
CA ASP A 115 -1.22 -6.90 -8.58
C ASP A 115 -0.09 -6.06 -9.21
N GLY A 116 0.21 -6.23 -10.50
CA GLY A 116 1.08 -5.33 -11.25
C GLY A 116 0.51 -3.91 -11.37
N LEU A 117 -0.79 -3.77 -11.70
CA LEU A 117 -1.48 -2.47 -11.73
C LEU A 117 -1.56 -1.83 -10.35
N VAL A 118 -1.88 -2.61 -9.32
CA VAL A 118 -1.89 -2.13 -7.94
C VAL A 118 -0.49 -1.70 -7.48
N SER A 119 0.55 -2.44 -7.83
CA SER A 119 1.93 -2.10 -7.49
C SER A 119 2.37 -0.81 -8.19
N THR A 120 2.12 -0.69 -9.49
CA THR A 120 2.49 0.51 -10.27
C THR A 120 1.75 1.76 -9.81
N THR A 121 0.44 1.67 -9.54
CA THR A 121 -0.33 2.77 -8.96
C THR A 121 0.15 3.14 -7.56
N THR A 122 0.51 2.16 -6.73
CA THR A 122 1.09 2.39 -5.40
C THR A 122 2.47 3.05 -5.48
N ILE A 123 3.33 2.66 -6.42
CA ILE A 123 4.62 3.31 -6.68
C ILE A 123 4.40 4.77 -7.10
N ALA A 124 3.48 5.02 -8.04
CA ALA A 124 3.14 6.37 -8.46
C ALA A 124 2.65 7.23 -7.28
N GLY A 125 1.76 6.68 -6.44
CA GLY A 125 1.31 7.33 -5.21
C GLY A 125 2.45 7.60 -4.22
N TYR A 126 3.34 6.62 -4.02
CA TYR A 126 4.52 6.75 -3.16
C TYR A 126 5.43 7.88 -3.61
N LEU A 127 5.68 8.00 -4.93
CA LEU A 127 6.50 9.06 -5.50
C LEU A 127 5.81 10.43 -5.39
N LEU A 128 4.54 10.54 -5.77
CA LEU A 128 3.78 11.79 -5.76
C LEU A 128 3.56 12.33 -4.34
N CYS A 129 3.25 11.44 -3.40
CA CYS A 129 3.08 11.79 -1.99
C CYS A 129 4.42 11.90 -1.26
N ARG A 130 5.54 11.50 -1.86
CA ARG A 130 6.84 11.37 -1.19
C ARG A 130 6.75 10.52 0.08
N GLY A 131 6.24 9.30 -0.06
CA GLY A 131 5.95 8.39 1.04
C GLY A 131 7.15 8.16 1.97
N TRP A 132 8.39 8.19 1.44
CA TRP A 132 9.62 8.06 2.24
C TRP A 132 9.75 9.10 3.37
N HIS A 133 9.05 10.22 3.31
CA HIS A 133 9.07 11.21 4.39
C HIS A 133 8.45 10.71 5.70
N THR A 134 7.65 9.63 5.69
CA THR A 134 7.13 9.02 6.93
C THR A 134 8.25 8.65 7.91
N TRP A 135 9.42 8.29 7.39
CA TRP A 135 10.57 7.86 8.19
C TRP A 135 11.36 9.01 8.81
N HIS A 136 11.11 10.27 8.41
CA HIS A 136 11.81 11.41 8.98
C HIS A 136 11.46 11.59 10.46
N ARG A 137 12.44 12.01 11.26
CA ARG A 137 12.24 12.32 12.69
C ARG A 137 11.28 13.53 12.80
N GLY A 138 10.23 13.41 13.61
CA GLY A 138 9.20 14.44 13.77
C GLY A 138 8.05 14.40 12.74
N ALA A 139 8.04 13.45 11.80
CA ALA A 139 6.91 13.27 10.86
C ALA A 139 5.59 12.92 11.58
N LEU A 140 5.71 12.18 12.68
CA LEU A 140 4.70 12.08 13.74
C LEU A 140 5.03 13.23 14.69
N GLY A 141 4.30 14.34 14.64
CA GLY A 141 4.66 15.55 15.39
C GLY A 141 4.78 15.29 16.91
N PRO A 142 5.37 16.21 17.70
CA PRO A 142 5.49 16.07 19.15
C PRO A 142 4.16 15.77 19.88
N ASN A 143 3.04 16.13 19.25
CA ASN A 143 1.68 16.00 19.76
C ASN A 143 0.90 14.77 19.20
N ASP A 144 1.48 13.99 18.28
CA ASP A 144 0.82 12.84 17.63
C ASP A 144 1.07 11.51 18.38
N ASN A 145 1.53 11.59 19.63
CA ASN A 145 1.69 10.45 20.56
C ASN A 145 0.43 10.23 21.43
N ARG A 146 -0.76 10.59 20.95
CA ARG A 146 -2.03 10.38 21.65
C ARG A 146 -2.87 9.31 20.96
#